data_AF-A0A950UCB1-F1
#
_entry.id   AF-A0A950UCB1-F1
#
_cell.length_a   1.000
_cell.length_b   1.000
_cell.length_c   1.000
_cell.angle_alpha   90.00
_cell.angle_beta   90.00
_cell.angle_gamma   90.00
#
_symmetry.space_group_name_H-M   'P 1'
#
loop_
_entity.id
_entity.type
_entity.pdbx_description
1 polymer ?
#
loop_
_entity_poly.entity_id
_entity_poly.type
_entity_poly.pdbx_seq_one_letter_code
_entity_poly.pdbx_strand_id
1 'polypeptide(L)'
;AHRRWPLDTVLIIHRYGRLAPGDRIVLVATASPHRVAALEACHFLIDWLKTDAPFWKSEKTPAGERWVDARAEDDAAKRRWNPG
;
A
#
# COMPACT_ATOMS: atom_id res chain seq x y z
N ALA A 1 -5.29 -2.84 10.88
CA ALA A 1 -6.68 -2.59 10.45
C ALA A 1 -7.72 -3.16 11.43
N HIS A 2 -7.77 -4.47 11.69
CA HIS A 2 -8.80 -5.08 12.59
C HIS A 2 -8.91 -4.48 14.00
N ARG A 3 -7.81 -3.93 14.56
CA ARG A 3 -7.87 -3.25 15.87
C ARG A 3 -8.53 -1.86 15.83
N ARG A 4 -8.63 -1.25 14.64
CA ARG A 4 -9.13 0.13 14.43
C ARG A 4 -10.55 0.15 13.88
N TRP A 5 -10.94 -0.86 13.11
CA TRP A 5 -12.25 -0.96 12.47
C TRP A 5 -12.86 -2.36 12.65
N PRO A 6 -14.20 -2.47 12.76
CA PRO A 6 -14.90 -3.75 12.81
C PRO A 6 -14.97 -4.38 11.41
N LEU A 7 -13.90 -5.08 11.02
CA LEU A 7 -13.79 -5.72 9.70
C LEU A 7 -14.08 -7.22 9.80
N ASP A 8 -14.90 -7.72 8.86
CA ASP A 8 -15.17 -9.16 8.70
C ASP A 8 -13.97 -9.86 8.07
N THR A 9 -13.32 -9.20 7.10
CA THR A 9 -12.21 -9.78 6.34
C THR A 9 -11.33 -8.72 5.70
N VAL A 10 -10.06 -9.08 5.52
CA VAL A 10 -9.06 -8.32 4.78
C VAL A 10 -8.29 -9.29 3.87
N LEU A 11 -8.11 -8.93 2.60
CA LEU A 11 -7.26 -9.63 1.65
C LEU A 11 -6.21 -8.65 1.10
N ILE A 12 -4.94 -9.03 1.19
CA ILE A 12 -3.82 -8.29 0.61
C ILE A 12 -3.04 -9.22 -0.29
N ILE A 13 -2.86 -8.84 -1.55
CA ILE A 13 -2.00 -9.55 -2.51
C ILE A 13 -1.01 -8.53 -3.06
N HIS A 14 0.29 -8.82 -2.94
CA HIS A 14 1.34 -7.99 -3.50
C HIS A 14 2.25 -8.85 -4.38
N ARG A 15 2.45 -8.44 -5.63
CA ARG A 15 3.34 -9.14 -6.58
C ARG A 15 4.78 -8.67 -6.41
N TYR A 16 5.72 -9.51 -6.85
CA TYR A 16 7.15 -9.22 -6.86
C TYR A 16 7.78 -9.71 -8.16
N GLY A 17 9.04 -9.31 -8.40
CA GLY A 17 9.78 -9.66 -9.61
C GLY A 17 9.56 -8.66 -10.74
N ARG A 18 9.72 -9.12 -11.98
CA ARG A 18 9.64 -8.25 -13.16
C ARG A 18 8.18 -7.89 -13.46
N LEU A 19 7.90 -6.60 -13.55
CA LEU A 19 6.59 -6.05 -13.87
C LEU A 19 6.73 -5.05 -15.01
N ALA A 20 5.82 -5.11 -15.97
CA ALA A 20 5.73 -4.17 -17.08
C ALA A 20 4.78 -3.00 -16.72
N PRO A 21 4.91 -1.83 -17.38
CA PRO A 21 3.92 -0.78 -17.26
C PRO A 21 2.50 -1.30 -17.55
N GLY A 22 1.55 -1.00 -16.66
CA GLY A 22 0.17 -1.48 -16.74
C GLY A 22 -0.12 -2.78 -15.97
N ASP A 23 0.91 -3.51 -15.52
CA ASP A 23 0.71 -4.68 -14.68
C ASP A 23 0.10 -4.31 -13.33
N ARG A 24 -0.87 -5.12 -12.87
CA ARG A 24 -1.39 -5.02 -11.51
C ARG A 24 -0.29 -5.41 -10.52
N ILE A 25 -0.02 -4.57 -9.53
CA ILE A 25 1.07 -4.80 -8.56
C ILE A 25 0.52 -5.23 -7.21
N VAL A 26 -0.52 -4.55 -6.73
CA VAL A 26 -1.10 -4.74 -5.41
C VAL A 26 -2.62 -4.77 -5.49
N LEU A 27 -3.24 -5.63 -4.67
CA LEU A 27 -4.66 -5.65 -4.37
C LEU A 27 -4.82 -5.54 -2.85
N VAL A 28 -5.68 -4.62 -2.41
CA VAL A 28 -6.18 -4.56 -1.04
C VAL A 28 -7.70 -4.60 -1.12
N ALA A 29 -8.31 -5.54 -0.41
CA ALA A 29 -9.75 -5.66 -0.29
C ALA A 29 -10.15 -5.80 1.19
N THR A 30 -11.20 -5.12 1.59
CA THR A 30 -11.72 -5.10 2.95
C THR A 30 -13.23 -5.32 2.94
N ALA A 31 -13.73 -6.06 3.92
CA ALA A 31 -15.16 -6.31 4.13
C ALA A 31 -15.54 -5.89 5.54
N SER A 32 -16.71 -5.26 5.67
CA SER A 32 -17.27 -4.80 6.94
C SER A 32 -18.79 -4.64 6.80
N PRO A 33 -19.58 -4.77 7.88
CA PRO A 33 -21.03 -4.54 7.88
C PRO A 33 -21.43 -3.14 7.40
N HIS A 34 -20.56 -2.15 7.62
CA HIS A 34 -20.78 -0.77 7.20
C HIS A 34 -19.65 -0.28 6.28
N ARG A 35 -20.06 0.37 5.19
CA ARG A 35 -19.16 0.82 4.11
C ARG A 35 -18.02 1.74 4.58
N VAL A 36 -18.27 2.59 5.58
CA VAL A 36 -17.29 3.58 6.05
C VAL A 36 -16.05 2.85 6.58
N ALA A 37 -16.25 1.86 7.46
CA ALA A 37 -15.16 1.07 8.01
C ALA A 37 -14.40 0.27 6.93
N ALA A 38 -15.09 -0.28 5.93
CA ALA A 38 -14.42 -0.97 4.81
C ALA A 38 -13.52 0.00 4.02
N LEU A 39 -14.06 1.16 3.61
CA LEU A 39 -13.36 2.13 2.79
C LEU A 39 -12.16 2.75 3.52
N GLU A 40 -12.35 3.16 4.78
CA GLU A 40 -11.28 3.74 5.59
C GLU A 40 -10.16 2.72 5.87
N ALA A 41 -10.52 1.48 6.20
CA ALA A 41 -9.51 0.44 6.41
C ALA A 41 -8.74 0.11 5.13
N CYS A 42 -9.40 0.09 3.97
CA CYS A 42 -8.73 -0.14 2.68
C CYS A 42 -7.70 0.97 2.40
N HIS A 43 -8.11 2.24 2.58
CA HIS A 43 -7.22 3.38 2.40
C HIS A 43 -6.03 3.31 3.37
N PHE A 44 -6.29 3.09 4.66
CA PHE A 44 -5.24 2.91 5.68
C PHE A 44 -4.23 1.83 5.28
N LEU A 45 -4.70 0.68 4.82
CA LEU A 45 -3.83 -0.44 4.45
C LEU A 45 -2.98 -0.12 3.22
N ILE A 46 -3.52 0.59 2.24
CA ILE A 46 -2.74 1.05 1.07
C ILE A 46 -1.62 2.01 1.50
N ASP A 47 -1.93 2.99 2.35
CA ASP A 47 -0.91 3.94 2.82
C ASP A 47 0.16 3.25 3.66
N TRP A 48 -0.25 2.32 4.53
CA TRP A 48 0.68 1.53 5.33
C TRP A 48 1.60 0.67 4.45
N LEU A 49 1.06 0.01 3.42
CA LEU A 49 1.86 -0.79 2.48
C LEU A 49 2.88 0.03 1.69
N LYS A 50 2.57 1.29 1.39
CA LYS A 50 3.51 2.16 0.66
C LYS A 50 4.63 2.73 1.52
N THR A 51 4.45 2.72 2.85
CA THR A 51 5.35 3.41 3.79
C THR A 51 6.17 2.47 4.64
N ASP A 52 5.57 1.39 5.13
CA ASP A 52 6.15 0.52 6.16
C ASP A 52 6.48 -0.88 5.65
N ALA A 53 5.95 -1.28 4.49
CA ALA A 53 6.28 -2.58 3.94
C ALA A 53 7.66 -2.54 3.25
N PRO A 54 8.53 -3.54 3.49
CA PRO A 54 9.89 -3.56 2.96
C PRO A 54 9.92 -3.96 1.48
N PHE A 55 9.58 -3.02 0.60
CA PHE A 55 9.66 -3.18 -0.85
C PHE A 55 10.69 -2.22 -1.43
N TRP A 56 11.50 -2.73 -2.37
CA TRP A 56 12.43 -1.92 -3.15
C TRP A 56 12.06 -2.03 -4.62
N LYS A 57 11.93 -0.89 -5.29
CA LYS A 57 11.64 -0.83 -6.72
C LYS A 57 12.92 -0.51 -7.48
N SER A 58 13.28 -1.38 -8.41
CA SER A 58 14.37 -1.15 -9.35
C SER A 58 13.82 -0.91 -10.75
N GLU A 59 14.30 0.13 -11.42
CA GLU A 59 13.94 0.49 -12.79
C GLU A 59 15.12 0.23 -13.74
N LYS A 60 14.86 -0.52 -14.81
CA LYS A 60 15.82 -0.73 -15.90
C LYS A 60 15.62 0.36 -16.96
N THR A 61 16.65 1.15 -17.16
CA THR A 61 16.69 2.23 -18.16
C THR A 61 17.76 1.94 -19.22
N PRO A 62 17.78 2.64 -20.37
CA PRO A 62 18.88 2.53 -21.33
C PRO A 62 20.25 2.85 -20.73
N ALA A 63 20.30 3.66 -19.67
CA ALA A 63 21.52 4.02 -18.95
C ALA A 63 21.93 2.99 -17.87
N GLY A 64 21.14 1.93 -17.65
CA GLY A 64 21.38 0.92 -16.63
C GLY A 64 20.24 0.80 -15.61
N GLU A 65 20.50 -0.01 -14.58
CA GLU A 65 19.57 -0.27 -13.49
C GLU A 65 19.70 0.78 -12.39
N ARG A 66 18.57 1.32 -11.92
CA ARG A 66 18.52 2.31 -10.84
C ARG A 66 17.46 1.93 -9.81
N TRP A 67 17.81 2.05 -8.53
CA TRP A 67 16.87 1.94 -7.43
C TRP A 67 16.07 3.23 -7.26
N VAL A 68 14.76 3.08 -7.03
CA VAL A 68 13.82 4.17 -6.81
C VAL A 68 13.68 4.41 -5.31
N ASP A 69 13.92 5.65 -4.90
CA ASP A 69 13.78 6.07 -3.51
C ASP A 69 12.29 6.17 -3.10
N ALA A 70 12.04 6.01 -1.80
CA ALA A 70 10.74 6.28 -1.21
C ALA A 70 10.38 7.78 -1.36
N ARG A 71 9.09 8.09 -1.49
CA ARG A 71 8.63 9.46 -1.71
C ARG A 71 8.22 10.13 -0.40
N ALA A 72 8.49 11.42 -0.27
CA ALA A 72 8.10 12.21 0.91
C ALA A 72 6.58 12.30 1.11
N GLU A 73 5.77 12.12 0.05
CA GLU A 73 4.31 12.08 0.16
C GLU A 73 3.82 10.87 0.98
N ASP A 74 4.56 9.76 0.96
CA ASP A 74 4.21 8.54 1.68
C ASP A 74 4.28 8.80 3.20
N ASP A 75 5.27 9.56 3.69
CA ASP A 75 5.39 9.94 5.10
C ASP A 75 4.23 10.82 5.60
N ALA A 76 3.72 11.70 4.74
CA ALA A 76 2.56 12.52 5.06
C ALA A 76 1.28 11.65 5.19
N ALA A 77 1.11 10.68 4.28
CA ALA A 77 0.00 9.73 4.33
C ALA A 77 0.04 8.86 5.61
N LYS A 78 1.23 8.43 6.04
CA LYS A 78 1.41 7.69 7.31
C LYS A 78 1.00 8.51 8.53
N ARG A 79 1.41 9.79 8.59
CA ARG A 79 1.11 10.68 9.73
C ARG A 79 -0.38 10.91 9.95
N ARG A 80 -1.20 10.91 8.89
CA ARG A 80 -2.66 11.01 8.99
C ARG A 80 -3.27 9.94 9.91
N TRP A 81 -2.67 8.76 9.98
CA TRP A 81 -3.21 7.63 10.71
C TRP A 81 -2.66 7.50 12.13
N ASN A 82 -1.63 8.25 12.47
CA ASN A 82 -1.05 8.38 13.80
C ASN A 82 -0.73 9.86 14.05
N PRO A 83 -1.74 10.74 14.14
CA PRO A 83 -1.50 12.08 14.65
C PRO A 83 -1.02 11.88 16.10
N GLY A 84 0.18 12.38 16.40
CA GLY A 84 0.75 12.31 17.75
C GLY A 84 -0.17 12.93 18.79
#